data_AF-A0A3M9ZVD1-F1
#
_entry.id   AF-A0A3M9ZVD1-F1
#
_cell.length_a   1.000
_cell.length_b   1.000
_cell.length_c   1.000
_cell.angle_alpha   90.00
_cell.angle_beta   90.00
_cell.angle_gamma   90.00
#
_symmetry.space_group_name_H-M   'P 1'
#
loop_
_entity.id
_entity.type
_entity.pdbx_description
1 polymer ?
#
loop_
_entity_poly.entity_id
_entity_poly.type
_entity_poly.pdbx_seq_one_letter_code
_entity_poly.pdbx_strand_id
1 'polypeptide(L)'
;MAMPMDYDGMRTDDSSERTDNVDEYRRTCIDFVEDISHDYEAWVDYYKLPKDEDDHRRKGIQATITRTNEWIAKVAQSIKAVDVVMNDGIQKMAESTAGKPLEFGVFVNSRSSYTEASPGVIDINVKAHGRKGRKMNLGFHFKDDRFRIESTCGAYIEESDLPADGFETMDIHLKLHAENAKRRDVVSFTVTVSEIENGVEIDKRGLSTIIHLV
;
A
#
# COMPACT_ATOMS: atom_id res chain seq x y z
N MET A 1 19.80 11.44 8.07
CA MET A 1 19.97 11.02 9.48
C MET A 1 19.59 9.56 9.57
N ALA A 2 20.40 8.72 10.22
CA ALA A 2 20.19 7.27 10.29
C ALA A 2 19.06 6.94 11.27
N MET A 3 18.11 6.10 10.85
CA MET A 3 17.10 5.53 11.74
C MET A 3 17.78 4.56 12.73
N PRO A 4 17.35 4.51 14.00
CA PRO A 4 17.88 3.56 14.97
C PRO A 4 17.65 2.11 14.52
N MET A 5 18.67 1.28 14.69
CA MET A 5 18.81 -0.08 14.14
C MET A 5 18.03 -1.19 14.87
N ASP A 6 17.12 -0.87 15.79
CA ASP A 6 16.41 -1.86 16.62
C ASP A 6 14.88 -1.67 16.62
N TYR A 7 14.26 -1.57 15.43
CA TYR A 7 12.81 -1.76 15.31
C TYR A 7 12.51 -3.24 15.10
N ASP A 8 12.52 -3.99 16.20
CA ASP A 8 12.05 -5.38 16.24
C ASP A 8 10.51 -5.37 16.15
N GLY A 9 9.99 -5.91 15.05
CA GLY A 9 8.59 -5.84 14.64
C GLY A 9 7.63 -6.73 15.43
N MET A 10 7.99 -7.14 16.64
CA MET A 10 7.07 -7.80 17.57
C MET A 10 6.67 -6.84 18.68
N ARG A 11 5.63 -6.04 18.45
CA ARG A 11 4.86 -5.45 19.54
C ARG A 11 4.10 -6.60 20.23
N THR A 12 4.76 -7.20 21.22
CA THR A 12 4.12 -8.02 22.25
C THR A 12 3.09 -7.16 22.98
N ASP A 13 1.82 -7.57 22.85
CA ASP A 13 0.66 -7.24 23.70
C ASP A 13 0.86 -6.08 24.68
N ASP A 14 0.95 -4.87 24.13
CA ASP A 14 0.86 -3.66 24.92
C ASP A 14 -0.60 -3.24 24.84
N SER A 15 -1.39 -3.66 25.83
CA SER A 15 -2.72 -3.13 26.13
C SER A 15 -2.59 -1.68 26.60
N SER A 16 -1.95 -0.86 25.76
CA SER A 16 -1.93 0.60 25.78
C SER A 16 -3.38 1.07 25.73
N GLU A 17 -3.64 2.23 26.34
CA GLU A 17 -4.89 2.97 26.54
C GLU A 17 -5.75 3.20 25.28
N ARG A 18 -5.90 2.19 24.44
CA ARG A 18 -6.72 2.17 23.23
C ARG A 18 -8.16 2.03 23.69
N THR A 19 -8.97 3.01 23.34
CA THR A 19 -10.42 2.95 23.54
C THR A 19 -10.99 1.67 22.94
N ASP A 20 -11.85 0.97 23.68
CA ASP A 20 -12.61 -0.17 23.16
C ASP A 20 -13.76 0.28 22.23
N ASN A 21 -13.99 1.59 22.13
CA ASN A 21 -15.03 2.18 21.31
C ASN A 21 -14.53 2.45 19.88
N VAL A 22 -14.98 1.63 18.93
CA VAL A 22 -14.65 1.75 17.51
C VAL A 22 -15.02 3.12 16.93
N ASP A 23 -16.11 3.74 17.36
CA ASP A 23 -16.55 5.03 16.79
C ASP A 23 -15.69 6.21 17.26
N GLU A 24 -15.24 6.18 18.51
CA GLU A 24 -14.26 7.13 19.02
C GLU A 24 -12.91 6.93 18.31
N TYR A 25 -12.47 5.68 18.19
CA TYR A 25 -11.23 5.34 17.51
C TYR A 25 -11.21 5.79 16.04
N ARG A 26 -12.31 5.58 15.31
CA ARG A 26 -12.46 6.06 13.92
C ARG A 26 -12.23 7.57 13.81
N ARG A 27 -12.81 8.37 14.73
CA ARG A 27 -12.64 9.83 14.72
C ARG A 27 -11.18 10.20 14.96
N THR A 28 -10.56 9.64 15.99
CA THR A 28 -9.15 9.86 16.28
C THR A 28 -8.24 9.49 15.11
N CYS A 29 -8.51 8.37 14.43
CA CYS A 29 -7.73 7.98 13.25
C CYS A 29 -7.97 8.89 12.05
N ILE A 30 -9.19 9.40 11.84
CA ILE A 30 -9.47 10.39 10.78
C ILE A 30 -8.69 11.68 11.04
N ASP A 31 -8.75 12.19 12.27
CA ASP A 31 -8.01 13.40 12.67
C ASP A 31 -6.50 13.17 12.50
N PHE A 32 -6.00 12.00 12.91
CA PHE A 32 -4.59 11.65 12.74
C PHE A 32 -4.14 11.57 11.27
N VAL A 33 -4.98 11.03 10.37
CA VAL A 33 -4.69 10.98 8.92
C VAL A 33 -4.62 12.39 8.34
N GLU A 34 -5.48 13.31 8.79
CA GLU A 34 -5.43 14.72 8.38
C GLU A 34 -4.16 15.39 8.93
N ASP A 35 -3.85 15.22 10.22
CA ASP A 35 -2.68 15.82 10.85
C ASP A 35 -1.37 15.39 10.18
N ILE A 36 -1.17 14.07 9.98
CA ILE A 36 0.07 13.55 9.37
C ILE A 36 0.17 13.93 7.89
N SER A 37 -0.95 14.26 7.23
CA SER A 37 -0.91 14.67 5.82
C SER A 37 -0.13 15.97 5.61
N HIS A 38 -0.12 16.86 6.61
CA HIS A 38 0.65 18.10 6.55
C HIS A 38 2.16 17.84 6.52
N ASP A 39 2.64 16.78 7.16
CA ASP A 39 4.05 16.38 7.07
C ASP A 39 4.39 15.92 5.64
N TYR A 40 3.49 15.17 5.00
CA TYR A 40 3.66 14.75 3.60
C TYR A 40 3.63 15.92 2.62
N GLU A 41 2.77 16.91 2.85
CA GLU A 41 2.75 18.16 2.08
C GLU A 41 4.03 18.98 2.28
N ALA A 42 4.55 19.06 3.51
CA ALA A 42 5.82 19.73 3.80
C ALA A 42 7.01 19.04 3.10
N TRP A 43 6.98 17.71 2.96
CA TRP A 43 7.96 16.98 2.14
C TRP A 43 7.90 17.37 0.66
N VAL A 44 6.70 17.61 0.12
CA VAL A 44 6.54 18.10 -1.26
C VAL A 44 7.18 19.49 -1.41
N ASP A 45 6.95 20.39 -0.44
CA ASP A 45 7.61 21.72 -0.40
C ASP A 45 9.14 21.62 -0.39
N TYR A 46 9.67 20.67 0.39
CA TYR A 46 11.10 20.45 0.50
C TYR A 46 11.75 20.05 -0.83
N TYR A 47 11.04 19.30 -1.67
CA TYR A 47 11.56 18.84 -2.96
C TYR A 47 11.67 19.94 -4.02
N LYS A 48 11.00 21.10 -3.85
CA LYS A 48 11.04 22.23 -4.78
C LYS A 48 10.77 21.81 -6.23
N LEU A 49 9.70 21.04 -6.42
CA LEU A 49 9.37 20.40 -7.68
C LEU A 49 8.86 21.42 -8.71
N PRO A 50 8.92 21.08 -10.02
CA PRO A 50 8.17 21.81 -11.03
C PRO A 50 6.69 21.85 -10.67
N LYS A 51 6.02 22.98 -10.98
CA LYS A 51 4.63 23.23 -10.57
C LYS A 51 3.68 22.09 -10.92
N ASP A 52 3.78 21.52 -12.11
CA ASP A 52 2.87 20.45 -12.56
C ASP A 52 3.03 19.17 -11.73
N GLU A 53 4.27 18.82 -11.35
CA GLU A 53 4.57 17.67 -10.51
C GLU A 53 4.16 17.93 -9.06
N ASP A 54 4.41 19.14 -8.54
CA ASP A 54 3.95 19.57 -7.21
C ASP A 54 2.42 19.45 -7.08
N ASP A 55 1.69 20.06 -8.02
CA ASP A 55 0.23 20.02 -8.08
C ASP A 55 -0.28 18.58 -8.20
N HIS A 56 0.40 17.72 -8.96
CA HIS A 56 0.05 16.31 -9.10
C HIS A 56 0.20 15.54 -7.78
N ARG A 57 1.33 15.70 -7.08
CA ARG A 57 1.58 15.02 -5.80
C ARG A 57 0.61 15.46 -4.72
N ARG A 58 0.35 16.77 -4.60
CA ARG A 58 -0.62 17.30 -3.63
C ARG A 58 -2.04 16.79 -3.90
N LYS A 59 -2.46 16.75 -5.16
CA LYS A 59 -3.75 16.14 -5.53
C LYS A 59 -3.81 14.66 -5.15
N GLY A 60 -2.71 13.91 -5.32
CA GLY A 60 -2.61 12.52 -4.90
C GLY A 60 -2.76 12.33 -3.38
N ILE A 61 -2.06 13.16 -2.60
CA ILE A 61 -2.17 13.17 -1.12
C ILE A 61 -3.61 13.48 -0.71
N GLN A 62 -4.19 14.57 -1.21
CA GLN A 62 -5.55 15.00 -0.86
C GLN A 62 -6.64 13.98 -1.26
N ALA A 63 -6.51 13.36 -2.43
CA ALA A 63 -7.39 12.25 -2.83
C ALA A 63 -7.26 11.04 -1.90
N THR A 64 -6.03 10.75 -1.44
CA THR A 64 -5.76 9.67 -0.49
C THR A 64 -6.40 9.94 0.87
N ILE A 65 -6.26 11.14 1.43
CA ILE A 65 -6.91 11.54 2.69
C ILE A 65 -8.43 11.34 2.59
N THR A 66 -9.04 11.93 1.55
CA THR A 66 -10.49 11.88 1.35
C THR A 66 -11.00 10.45 1.30
N ARG A 67 -10.31 9.58 0.55
CA ARG A 67 -10.73 8.20 0.37
C ARG A 67 -10.44 7.33 1.59
N THR A 68 -9.32 7.55 2.27
CA THR A 68 -8.96 6.88 3.52
C THR A 68 -10.00 7.19 4.60
N ASN A 69 -10.34 8.47 4.79
CA ASN A 69 -11.32 8.90 5.79
C ASN A 69 -12.71 8.32 5.50
N GLU A 70 -13.10 8.25 4.23
CA GLU A 70 -14.33 7.57 3.83
C GLU A 70 -14.31 6.07 4.18
N TRP A 71 -13.19 5.39 3.96
CA TRP A 71 -13.05 3.97 4.28
C TRP A 71 -13.02 3.71 5.79
N ILE A 72 -12.33 4.55 6.57
CA ILE A 72 -12.36 4.48 8.04
C ILE A 72 -13.79 4.63 8.54
N ALA A 73 -14.54 5.60 8.01
CA ALA A 73 -15.91 5.88 8.43
C ALA A 73 -16.91 4.79 8.04
N LYS A 74 -16.81 4.24 6.82
CA LYS A 74 -17.87 3.39 6.22
C LYS A 74 -17.52 1.91 6.16
N VAL A 75 -16.25 1.56 5.99
CA VAL A 75 -15.80 0.18 5.73
C VAL A 75 -15.28 -0.46 7.01
N ALA A 76 -14.36 0.19 7.72
CA ALA A 76 -13.67 -0.39 8.86
C ALA A 76 -14.60 -0.58 10.07
N GLN A 77 -15.05 -1.81 10.36
CA GLN A 77 -16.00 -2.11 11.45
C GLN A 77 -15.39 -2.58 12.78
N SER A 78 -14.06 -2.61 12.88
CA SER A 78 -13.35 -2.99 14.10
C SER A 78 -12.09 -2.14 14.24
N ILE A 79 -11.53 -2.05 15.45
CA ILE A 79 -10.26 -1.35 15.71
C ILE A 79 -9.17 -1.85 14.76
N LYS A 80 -9.05 -3.17 14.60
CA LYS A 80 -8.09 -3.78 13.66
C LYS A 80 -8.34 -3.36 12.21
N ALA A 81 -9.59 -3.28 11.77
CA ALA A 81 -9.90 -2.81 10.42
C ALA A 81 -9.56 -1.32 10.24
N VAL A 82 -9.77 -0.50 11.28
CA VAL A 82 -9.38 0.92 11.28
C VAL A 82 -7.86 1.04 11.15
N ASP A 83 -7.09 0.25 11.91
CA ASP A 83 -5.63 0.20 11.82
C ASP A 83 -5.16 -0.13 10.40
N VAL A 84 -5.71 -1.18 9.78
CA VAL A 84 -5.35 -1.58 8.41
C VAL A 84 -5.63 -0.47 7.40
N VAL A 85 -6.82 0.16 7.45
CA VAL A 85 -7.20 1.23 6.52
C VAL A 85 -6.34 2.48 6.73
N MET A 86 -6.09 2.86 7.99
CA MET A 86 -5.26 4.01 8.33
C MET A 86 -3.82 3.83 7.85
N ASN A 87 -3.20 2.68 8.15
CA ASN A 87 -1.83 2.37 7.74
C ASN A 87 -1.69 2.32 6.22
N ASP A 88 -2.70 1.81 5.53
CA ASP A 88 -2.76 1.81 4.06
C ASP A 88 -2.85 3.23 3.48
N GLY A 89 -3.67 4.10 4.08
CA GLY A 89 -3.76 5.51 3.70
C GLY A 89 -2.44 6.25 3.86
N ILE A 90 -1.74 6.06 4.99
CA ILE A 90 -0.42 6.64 5.26
C ILE A 90 0.61 6.19 4.21
N GLN A 91 0.60 4.90 3.85
CA GLN A 91 1.47 4.39 2.79
C GLN A 91 1.19 5.03 1.44
N LYS A 92 -0.09 5.14 1.05
CA LYS A 92 -0.50 5.79 -0.21
C LYS A 92 -0.15 7.28 -0.24
N MET A 93 -0.17 7.96 0.90
CA MET A 93 0.33 9.34 1.01
C MET A 93 1.84 9.38 0.76
N ALA A 94 2.62 8.50 1.39
CA ALA A 94 4.05 8.39 1.15
C ALA A 94 4.38 8.08 -0.32
N GLU A 95 3.63 7.18 -0.96
CA GLU A 95 3.74 6.88 -2.40
C GLU A 95 3.47 8.12 -3.27
N SER A 96 2.44 8.89 -2.93
CA SER A 96 2.10 10.14 -3.63
C SER A 96 3.17 11.21 -3.44
N THR A 97 3.72 11.36 -2.23
CA THR A 97 4.80 12.29 -1.92
C THR A 97 6.10 11.91 -2.63
N ALA A 98 6.45 10.63 -2.70
CA ALA A 98 7.65 10.16 -3.41
C ALA A 98 7.53 10.32 -4.94
N GLY A 99 6.30 10.34 -5.46
CA GLY A 99 6.00 10.36 -6.88
C GLY A 99 6.12 8.98 -7.52
N LYS A 100 5.60 8.86 -8.75
CA LYS A 100 5.52 7.60 -9.51
C LYS A 100 6.44 7.65 -10.73
N PRO A 101 7.77 7.51 -10.56
CA PRO A 101 8.68 7.48 -11.68
C PRO A 101 8.43 6.24 -12.56
N LEU A 102 8.18 5.09 -11.94
CA LEU A 102 7.90 3.85 -12.67
C LEU A 102 6.46 3.86 -13.18
N GLU A 103 6.27 3.44 -14.43
CA GLU A 103 4.95 3.22 -15.01
C GLU A 103 4.50 1.80 -14.67
N PHE A 104 3.77 1.67 -13.55
CA PHE A 104 3.24 0.39 -13.11
C PHE A 104 1.91 0.55 -12.37
N GLY A 105 1.15 -0.53 -12.32
CA GLY A 105 -0.13 -0.61 -11.67
C GLY A 105 -0.39 -1.99 -11.06
N VAL A 106 -1.17 -1.99 -9.99
CA VAL A 106 -1.62 -3.18 -9.26
C VAL A 106 -3.14 -3.14 -9.27
N PHE A 107 -3.74 -4.23 -9.73
CA PHE A 107 -5.17 -4.30 -10.04
C PHE A 107 -5.80 -5.54 -9.42
N VAL A 108 -6.98 -5.34 -8.84
CA VAL A 108 -7.89 -6.39 -8.40
C VAL A 108 -9.25 -6.06 -9.00
N ASN A 109 -9.85 -6.99 -9.74
CA ASN A 109 -11.10 -6.76 -10.47
C ASN A 109 -11.05 -5.50 -11.36
N SER A 110 -9.92 -5.29 -12.05
CA SER A 110 -9.66 -4.12 -12.90
C SER A 110 -9.70 -2.76 -12.19
N ARG A 111 -9.65 -2.74 -10.85
CA ARG A 111 -9.56 -1.53 -10.03
C ARG A 111 -8.23 -1.52 -9.28
N SER A 112 -7.70 -0.33 -9.04
CA SER A 112 -6.45 -0.13 -8.29
C SER A 112 -6.69 0.66 -7.01
N SER A 113 -5.72 0.66 -6.10
CA SER A 113 -5.69 1.45 -4.87
C SER A 113 -6.74 1.07 -3.82
N TYR A 114 -8.04 1.23 -4.12
CA TYR A 114 -9.17 0.88 -3.25
C TYR A 114 -10.16 0.02 -4.04
N THR A 115 -10.37 -1.23 -3.63
CA THR A 115 -11.14 -2.20 -4.41
C THR A 115 -12.04 -3.08 -3.54
N GLU A 116 -12.90 -3.86 -4.18
CA GLU A 116 -13.80 -4.81 -3.55
C GLU A 116 -13.66 -6.17 -4.23
N ALA A 117 -13.74 -7.23 -3.43
CA ALA A 117 -13.73 -8.61 -3.92
C ALA A 117 -14.54 -9.51 -2.98
N SER A 118 -14.98 -10.66 -3.47
CA SER A 118 -15.55 -11.69 -2.61
C SER A 118 -14.43 -12.48 -1.90
N PRO A 119 -14.67 -13.03 -0.70
CA PRO A 119 -13.77 -13.98 -0.06
C PRO A 119 -13.42 -15.15 -0.99
N GLY A 120 -12.19 -15.64 -0.91
CA GLY A 120 -11.67 -16.70 -1.79
C GLY A 120 -10.23 -16.46 -2.22
N VAL A 121 -9.82 -17.10 -3.31
CA VAL A 121 -8.57 -16.79 -4.01
C VAL A 121 -8.82 -15.60 -4.94
N ILE A 122 -8.15 -14.49 -4.66
CA ILE A 122 -8.30 -13.22 -5.37
C ILE A 122 -7.10 -13.06 -6.31
N ASP A 123 -7.40 -12.81 -7.58
CA ASP A 123 -6.40 -12.49 -8.59
C ASP A 123 -5.92 -11.03 -8.45
N ILE A 124 -4.61 -10.87 -8.30
CA ILE A 124 -3.93 -9.58 -8.34
C ILE A 124 -3.15 -9.51 -9.65
N ASN A 125 -3.55 -8.63 -10.55
CA ASN A 125 -2.81 -8.35 -11.76
C ASN A 125 -1.83 -7.19 -11.51
N VAL A 126 -0.54 -7.42 -11.78
CA VAL A 126 0.52 -6.43 -11.72
C VAL A 126 1.04 -6.16 -13.13
N LYS A 127 0.90 -4.92 -13.58
CA LYS A 127 1.40 -4.47 -14.88
C LYS A 127 2.48 -3.44 -14.72
N ALA A 128 3.54 -3.53 -15.51
CA ALA A 128 4.60 -2.54 -15.52
C ALA A 128 5.27 -2.43 -16.88
N HIS A 129 5.81 -1.26 -17.18
CA HIS A 129 6.62 -1.02 -18.37
C HIS A 129 7.91 -0.30 -18.02
N GLY A 130 9.04 -0.83 -18.50
CA GLY A 130 10.36 -0.25 -18.24
C GLY A 130 10.64 0.96 -19.12
N ARG A 131 11.29 1.97 -18.56
CA ARG A 131 11.65 3.18 -19.29
C ARG A 131 12.76 2.82 -20.28
N LYS A 132 12.66 3.31 -21.52
CA LYS A 132 13.68 3.12 -22.56
C LYS A 132 14.05 1.65 -22.81
N GLY A 133 13.08 0.74 -22.67
CA GLY A 133 13.29 -0.70 -22.90
C GLY A 133 14.05 -1.42 -21.78
N ARG A 134 14.16 -0.82 -20.60
CA ARG A 134 14.70 -1.49 -19.41
C ARG A 134 13.78 -2.60 -18.93
N LYS A 135 14.33 -3.55 -18.18
CA LYS A 135 13.56 -4.68 -17.64
C LYS A 135 12.93 -4.32 -16.31
N MET A 136 11.78 -4.91 -16.03
CA MET A 136 11.02 -4.78 -14.80
C MET A 136 10.96 -6.13 -14.09
N ASN A 137 11.11 -6.12 -12.76
CA ASN A 137 11.03 -7.32 -11.93
C ASN A 137 10.08 -7.09 -10.76
N LEU A 138 9.52 -8.18 -10.23
CA LEU A 138 8.93 -8.17 -8.91
C LEU A 138 10.04 -7.95 -7.87
N GLY A 139 9.92 -6.88 -7.09
CA GLY A 139 10.89 -6.50 -6.07
C GLY A 139 10.62 -7.13 -4.71
N PHE A 140 11.46 -6.78 -3.74
CA PHE A 140 11.25 -7.07 -2.32
C PHE A 140 10.75 -5.80 -1.62
N HIS A 141 9.74 -5.95 -0.77
CA HIS A 141 9.24 -4.86 0.06
C HIS A 141 10.27 -4.49 1.12
N PHE A 142 10.76 -5.47 1.88
CA PHE A 142 11.74 -5.26 2.94
C PHE A 142 12.59 -6.50 3.17
N LYS A 143 13.92 -6.39 3.05
CA LYS A 143 14.86 -7.51 3.17
C LYS A 143 14.40 -8.70 2.30
N ASP A 144 14.01 -9.81 2.93
CA ASP A 144 13.57 -11.04 2.28
C ASP A 144 12.04 -11.11 2.08
N ASP A 145 11.28 -10.12 2.58
CA ASP A 145 9.83 -10.06 2.44
C ASP A 145 9.45 -9.50 1.07
N ARG A 146 8.73 -10.30 0.28
CA ARG A 146 8.23 -9.91 -1.05
C ARG A 146 7.14 -8.85 -0.98
N PHE A 147 6.20 -9.06 -0.08
CA PHE A 147 5.00 -8.23 0.05
C PHE A 147 4.85 -7.74 1.49
N ARG A 148 4.34 -6.52 1.65
CA ARG A 148 3.73 -6.12 2.93
C ARG A 148 2.26 -6.46 2.85
N ILE A 149 1.72 -7.14 3.87
CA ILE A 149 0.31 -7.47 3.96
C ILE A 149 -0.18 -7.17 5.37
N GLU A 150 -1.27 -6.42 5.46
CA GLU A 150 -2.00 -6.18 6.70
C GLU A 150 -3.45 -6.60 6.49
N SER A 151 -3.94 -7.53 7.31
CA SER A 151 -5.29 -8.07 7.13
C SER A 151 -6.01 -8.34 8.44
N THR A 152 -7.33 -8.24 8.35
CA THR A 152 -8.23 -8.63 9.45
C THR A 152 -8.46 -10.15 9.52
N CYS A 153 -8.29 -10.85 8.39
CA CYS A 153 -8.64 -12.27 8.22
C CYS A 153 -7.46 -13.24 8.09
N GLY A 154 -6.21 -12.77 8.17
CA GLY A 154 -5.03 -13.62 7.97
C GLY A 154 -4.78 -13.97 6.49
N ALA A 155 -5.17 -13.08 5.58
CA ALA A 155 -4.87 -13.23 4.16
C ALA A 155 -3.37 -13.20 3.88
N TYR A 156 -2.94 -13.94 2.86
CA TYR A 156 -1.55 -14.01 2.40
C TYR A 156 -1.48 -14.10 0.88
N ILE A 157 -0.31 -13.79 0.30
CA ILE A 157 -0.05 -13.95 -1.14
C ILE A 157 0.79 -15.21 -1.35
N GLU A 158 0.43 -16.03 -2.34
CA GLU A 158 1.20 -17.23 -2.70
C GLU A 158 2.56 -16.85 -3.29
N GLU A 159 3.66 -17.40 -2.74
CA GLU A 159 5.03 -17.08 -3.17
C GLU A 159 5.77 -18.24 -3.87
N SER A 160 5.15 -19.41 -4.01
CA SER A 160 5.78 -20.65 -4.50
C SER A 160 6.29 -20.59 -5.94
N ASP A 161 5.67 -19.77 -6.79
CA ASP A 161 5.93 -19.73 -8.24
C ASP A 161 6.04 -18.28 -8.73
N LEU A 162 6.74 -17.44 -7.97
CA LEU A 162 6.97 -16.06 -8.37
C LEU A 162 8.02 -15.99 -9.48
N PRO A 163 7.78 -15.21 -10.55
CA PRO A 163 8.74 -15.05 -11.63
C PRO A 163 10.01 -14.35 -11.13
N ALA A 164 11.16 -14.93 -11.46
CA ALA A 164 12.48 -14.39 -11.11
C ALA A 164 13.11 -13.56 -12.25
N ASP A 165 12.67 -13.77 -13.48
CA ASP A 165 13.20 -13.10 -14.66
C ASP A 165 12.67 -11.68 -14.82
N GLY A 166 13.41 -10.86 -15.57
CA GLY A 166 13.00 -9.50 -15.89
C GLY A 166 12.23 -9.38 -17.20
N PHE A 167 11.20 -8.55 -17.17
CA PHE A 167 10.23 -8.34 -18.24
C PHE A 167 10.41 -6.97 -18.89
N GLU A 168 10.42 -6.88 -20.22
CA GLU A 168 10.33 -5.56 -20.89
C GLU A 168 8.93 -4.94 -20.70
N THR A 169 7.91 -5.79 -20.82
CA THR A 169 6.52 -5.49 -20.43
C THR A 169 6.06 -6.57 -19.48
N MET A 170 5.71 -6.17 -18.26
CA MET A 170 5.30 -7.06 -17.18
C MET A 170 3.76 -7.13 -17.14
N ASP A 171 3.22 -8.34 -17.08
CA ASP A 171 1.81 -8.65 -16.82
C ASP A 171 1.79 -9.94 -15.99
N ILE A 172 1.83 -9.79 -14.66
CA ILE A 172 1.96 -10.90 -13.70
C ILE A 172 0.68 -11.03 -12.91
N HIS A 173 0.24 -12.27 -12.72
CA HIS A 173 -0.90 -12.61 -11.87
C HIS A 173 -0.41 -13.25 -10.57
N LEU A 174 -0.69 -12.60 -9.45
CA LEU A 174 -0.45 -13.11 -8.10
C LEU A 174 -1.76 -13.59 -7.49
N LYS A 175 -1.69 -14.60 -6.62
CA LYS A 175 -2.85 -15.14 -5.92
C LYS A 175 -2.84 -14.70 -4.47
N LEU A 176 -3.87 -13.97 -4.07
CA LEU A 176 -4.13 -13.62 -2.68
C LEU A 176 -5.18 -14.57 -2.10
N HIS A 177 -4.81 -15.26 -1.03
CA HIS A 177 -5.64 -16.22 -0.33
C HIS A 177 -6.38 -15.52 0.81
N ALA A 178 -7.71 -15.42 0.70
CA ALA A 178 -8.62 -14.84 1.69
C ALA A 178 -9.86 -15.73 1.93
N GLU A 179 -9.71 -17.05 1.82
CA GLU A 179 -10.79 -18.03 1.91
C GLU A 179 -11.47 -18.07 3.29
N ASN A 180 -10.72 -17.74 4.35
CA ASN A 180 -11.21 -17.69 5.72
C ASN A 180 -11.86 -16.34 6.08
N ALA A 181 -11.92 -15.41 5.13
CA ALA A 181 -12.44 -14.08 5.39
C ALA A 181 -13.95 -14.06 5.54
N LYS A 182 -14.40 -13.18 6.41
CA LYS A 182 -15.80 -12.82 6.61
C LYS A 182 -16.10 -11.55 5.82
N ARG A 183 -17.40 -11.34 5.60
CA ARG A 183 -17.89 -10.09 5.04
C ARG A 183 -17.44 -8.92 5.92
N ARG A 184 -16.97 -7.85 5.29
CA ARG A 184 -16.37 -6.63 5.87
C ARG A 184 -14.94 -6.76 6.37
N ASP A 185 -14.30 -7.91 6.18
CA ASP A 185 -12.87 -7.99 6.37
C ASP A 185 -12.15 -7.11 5.32
N VAL A 186 -11.04 -6.54 5.75
CA VAL A 186 -10.15 -5.73 4.91
C VAL A 186 -8.77 -6.38 4.82
N VAL A 187 -8.16 -6.23 3.65
CA VAL A 187 -6.80 -6.67 3.32
C VAL A 187 -6.08 -5.54 2.58
N SER A 188 -5.04 -4.98 3.17
CA SER A 188 -4.09 -4.09 2.49
C SER A 188 -2.84 -4.90 2.13
N PHE A 189 -2.33 -4.70 0.92
CA PHE A 189 -1.07 -5.28 0.48
C PHE A 189 -0.29 -4.31 -0.40
N THR A 190 1.03 -4.41 -0.37
CA THR A 190 1.94 -3.61 -1.20
C THR A 190 2.75 -4.52 -2.11
N VAL A 191 2.69 -4.25 -3.41
CA VAL A 191 3.56 -4.88 -4.40
C VAL A 191 4.69 -3.92 -4.75
N THR A 192 5.92 -4.41 -4.70
CA THR A 192 7.10 -3.65 -5.14
C THR A 192 7.51 -4.10 -6.53
N VAL A 193 7.76 -3.14 -7.42
CA VAL A 193 8.34 -3.38 -8.74
C VAL A 193 9.67 -2.64 -8.82
N SER A 194 10.68 -3.30 -9.37
CA SER A 194 12.03 -2.78 -9.56
C SER A 194 12.34 -2.68 -11.04
N GLU A 195 13.00 -1.60 -11.44
CA GLU A 195 13.58 -1.43 -12.77
C GLU A 195 15.05 -1.87 -12.75
N ILE A 196 15.43 -2.70 -13.71
CA ILE A 196 16.74 -3.33 -13.80
C ILE A 196 17.47 -2.85 -15.05
N GLU A 197 18.73 -2.46 -14.89
CA GLU A 197 19.64 -2.11 -15.97
C GLU A 197 20.97 -2.87 -15.77
N ASN A 198 21.40 -3.63 -16.78
CA ASN A 198 22.63 -4.43 -16.73
C ASN A 198 22.72 -5.38 -15.52
N GLY A 199 21.58 -5.90 -15.05
CA GLY A 199 21.49 -6.80 -13.90
C GLY A 199 21.52 -6.09 -12.53
N VAL A 200 21.46 -4.76 -12.50
CA VAL A 200 21.46 -3.94 -11.28
C VAL A 200 20.11 -3.25 -11.12
N GLU A 201 19.55 -3.28 -9.91
CA GLU A 201 18.38 -2.47 -9.53
C GLU A 201 18.76 -0.99 -9.52
N ILE A 202 18.11 -0.20 -10.37
CA ILE A 202 18.35 1.24 -10.50
C ILE A 202 17.26 2.08 -9.86
N ASP A 203 16.05 1.54 -9.77
CA ASP A 203 14.92 2.19 -9.10
C ASP A 203 13.91 1.11 -8.65
N LYS A 204 13.18 1.40 -7.59
CA LYS A 204 12.10 0.54 -7.10
C LYS A 204 10.97 1.35 -6.48
N ARG A 205 9.73 0.91 -6.68
CA ARG A 205 8.56 1.55 -6.08
C ARG A 205 7.56 0.51 -5.59
N GLY A 206 6.99 0.78 -4.42
CA GLY A 206 5.83 0.05 -3.89
C GLY A 206 4.53 0.73 -4.33
N LEU A 207 3.49 -0.07 -4.54
CA LEU A 207 2.13 0.43 -4.73
C LEU A 207 1.17 -0.40 -3.89
N SER A 208 0.50 0.27 -2.96
CA SER A 208 -0.41 -0.36 -2.01
C SER A 208 -1.83 -0.42 -2.55
N THR A 209 -2.49 -1.55 -2.35
CA THR A 209 -3.91 -1.77 -2.69
C THR A 209 -4.63 -2.33 -1.49
N ILE A 210 -5.80 -1.77 -1.17
CA ILE A 210 -6.68 -2.26 -0.12
C ILE A 210 -7.97 -2.83 -0.71
N ILE A 211 -8.35 -4.00 -0.20
CA ILE A 211 -9.54 -4.75 -0.60
C ILE A 211 -10.51 -4.75 0.57
N HIS A 212 -11.76 -4.36 0.31
CA HIS A 212 -12.90 -4.63 1.18
C HIS A 212 -13.59 -5.91 0.70
N LEU A 213 -13.70 -6.90 1.59
CA LEU A 213 -14.28 -8.21 1.28
C LEU A 213 -15.80 -8.17 1.48
N VAL A 214 -16.56 -8.23 0.39
CA VAL A 214 -18.02 -7.94 0.33
C VAL A 214 -18.93 -9.15 0.24
#